data_AF-A0A5C1YQZ4-F1
#
_entry.id   AF-A0A5C1YQZ4-F1
#
_cell.length_a   1.000
_cell.length_b   1.000
_cell.length_c   1.000
_cell.angle_alpha   90.00
_cell.angle_beta   90.00
_cell.angle_gamma   90.00
#
_symmetry.space_group_name_H-M   'P 1'
#
loop_
_entity.id
_entity.type
_entity.pdbx_description
1 polymer ?
#
loop_
_entity_poly.entity_id
_entity_poly.type
_entity_poly.pdbx_seq_one_letter_code
_entity_poly.pdbx_strand_id
1 'polypeptide(L)'
;MTAATVRAGGQACSRPVMDQAGGGSPPVARSCPAVWGAAAPAGSPGLRPGPALALYLASYRPGGFAPSAAQLAAATTLLPVLEQALAPLPEPTVRTYLYDLAEMLNAGVANPLPGTALGLRCMALVAACAPLPAVVWDSATTREALAHFRFFPSAAELVAFLAARAAPHHGTAVRLRLMLAEARHRTRA
;
A
#
# COMPACT_ATOMS: atom_id res chain seq x y z
N MET A 1 -17.20 -70.62 1.45
CA MET A 1 -15.99 -70.02 2.04
C MET A 1 -16.25 -68.54 2.23
N THR A 2 -16.88 -68.13 3.33
CA THR A 2 -16.33 -67.67 4.63
C THR A 2 -16.13 -66.14 4.66
N ALA A 3 -16.62 -65.54 5.74
CA ALA A 3 -16.76 -64.12 6.04
C ALA A 3 -15.43 -63.40 6.32
N ALA A 4 -15.46 -62.06 6.32
CA ALA A 4 -15.21 -61.26 7.55
C ALA A 4 -15.28 -59.76 7.26
N THR A 5 -16.32 -59.12 7.80
CA THR A 5 -16.38 -57.69 8.12
C THR A 5 -15.77 -57.50 9.51
N VAL A 6 -14.81 -56.58 9.67
CA VAL A 6 -14.31 -56.18 11.00
C VAL A 6 -14.85 -54.80 11.34
N ARG A 7 -15.48 -54.75 12.52
CA ARG A 7 -15.99 -53.59 13.26
C ARG A 7 -15.12 -53.42 14.51
N ALA A 8 -15.04 -52.17 15.02
CA ALA A 8 -14.80 -51.71 16.40
C ALA A 8 -13.77 -50.56 16.42
N GLY A 9 -13.88 -49.50 17.20
CA GLY A 9 -14.82 -49.10 18.26
C GLY A 9 -14.61 -47.60 18.54
N GLY A 10 -15.63 -46.86 18.99
CA GLY A 10 -15.76 -46.41 20.39
C GLY A 10 -14.87 -45.17 20.65
N GLN A 11 -15.37 -43.98 21.00
CA GLN A 11 -16.25 -43.67 22.13
C GLN A 11 -16.87 -42.28 21.96
N ALA A 12 -18.17 -42.18 22.26
CA ALA A 12 -18.82 -40.94 22.64
C ALA A 12 -18.68 -40.75 24.16
N CYS A 13 -18.42 -39.53 24.61
CA CYS A 13 -18.68 -39.10 25.99
C CYS A 13 -19.33 -37.71 25.98
N SER A 14 -20.65 -37.77 26.09
CA SER A 14 -21.56 -36.96 26.92
C SER A 14 -21.28 -35.48 27.21
N ARG A 15 -22.31 -34.68 26.90
CA ARG A 15 -22.61 -33.34 27.43
C ARG A 15 -22.60 -33.31 28.97
N PRO A 16 -22.53 -32.10 29.54
CA PRO A 16 -23.65 -31.69 30.38
C PRO A 16 -24.33 -30.42 29.84
N VAL A 17 -25.66 -30.47 29.87
CA VAL A 17 -26.54 -29.30 29.86
C VAL A 17 -26.72 -28.88 31.32
N MET A 18 -26.50 -27.60 31.62
CA MET A 18 -27.28 -26.90 32.64
C MET A 18 -27.51 -25.46 32.20
N ASP A 19 -28.66 -24.99 32.61
CA ASP A 19 -29.48 -23.94 32.02
C ASP A 19 -29.38 -22.65 32.86
N GLN A 20 -29.51 -21.52 32.16
CA GLN A 20 -29.88 -20.15 32.60
C GLN A 20 -29.11 -19.40 33.71
N ALA A 21 -28.60 -18.22 33.32
CA ALA A 21 -29.16 -16.90 33.69
C ALA A 21 -28.06 -15.83 33.73
N GLY A 22 -28.06 -14.92 32.76
CA GLY A 22 -27.15 -13.76 32.77
C GLY A 22 -27.13 -13.08 31.41
N GLY A 23 -27.78 -11.92 31.32
CA GLY A 23 -27.76 -11.08 30.13
C GLY A 23 -26.34 -10.70 29.75
N GLY A 24 -25.84 -11.30 28.68
CA GLY A 24 -24.57 -10.96 28.06
C GLY A 24 -24.75 -11.11 26.57
N SER A 25 -24.53 -10.03 25.83
CA SER A 25 -24.52 -10.03 24.37
C SER A 25 -23.68 -11.21 23.85
N PRO A 26 -24.09 -11.86 22.75
CA PRO A 26 -23.33 -12.98 22.22
C PRO A 26 -21.92 -12.51 21.85
N PRO A 27 -20.87 -13.34 22.07
CA PRO A 27 -19.56 -13.06 21.52
C PRO A 27 -19.70 -13.06 20.00
N VAL A 28 -19.64 -11.89 19.39
CA VAL A 28 -19.46 -11.78 17.94
C VAL A 28 -18.05 -12.26 17.67
N ALA A 29 -17.90 -13.58 17.52
CA ALA A 29 -16.73 -14.19 16.90
C ALA A 29 -16.71 -13.69 15.46
N ARG A 30 -16.13 -12.50 15.26
CA ARG A 30 -15.73 -12.05 13.93
C ARG A 30 -14.60 -12.97 13.52
N SER A 31 -14.97 -13.98 12.74
CA SER A 31 -14.08 -14.66 11.81
C SER A 31 -13.14 -13.62 11.23
N CYS A 32 -11.84 -13.72 11.48
CA CYS A 32 -10.85 -12.97 10.72
C CYS A 32 -10.93 -13.52 9.29
N PRO A 33 -11.50 -12.80 8.31
CA PRO A 33 -11.19 -13.17 6.95
C PRO A 33 -9.70 -12.91 6.79
N ALA A 34 -8.97 -13.86 6.22
CA ALA A 34 -7.61 -13.63 5.77
C ALA A 34 -7.63 -12.45 4.78
N VAL A 35 -7.41 -11.23 5.28
CA VAL A 35 -7.43 -9.95 4.56
C VAL A 35 -6.13 -9.77 3.77
N TRP A 36 -5.60 -10.82 3.17
CA TRP A 36 -4.51 -10.72 2.19
C TRP A 36 -5.04 -10.97 0.78
N GLY A 37 -6.21 -10.39 0.48
CA GLY A 37 -6.97 -10.63 -0.75
C GLY A 37 -7.33 -9.40 -1.57
N ALA A 38 -7.07 -8.18 -1.11
CA ALA A 38 -6.95 -7.06 -2.03
C ALA A 38 -5.56 -7.20 -2.64
N ALA A 39 -5.49 -7.62 -3.91
CA ALA A 39 -4.26 -7.59 -4.68
C ALA A 39 -3.68 -6.19 -4.60
N ALA A 40 -2.76 -5.97 -3.65
CA ALA A 40 -1.95 -4.78 -3.68
C ALA A 40 -1.32 -4.77 -5.06
N PRO A 41 -1.35 -3.63 -5.81
CA PRO A 41 -0.68 -3.60 -7.09
C PRO A 41 0.76 -3.98 -6.78
N ALA A 42 1.14 -5.17 -7.24
CA ALA A 42 2.40 -5.80 -6.89
C ALA A 42 3.48 -4.74 -7.01
N GLY A 43 4.13 -4.41 -5.88
CA GLY A 43 4.97 -3.21 -5.75
C GLY A 43 5.82 -3.05 -6.98
N SER A 44 5.49 -2.07 -7.82
CA SER A 44 5.75 -2.14 -9.26
C SER A 44 7.24 -2.34 -9.52
N PRO A 45 7.69 -3.57 -9.88
CA PRO A 45 9.09 -3.82 -10.17
C PRO A 45 9.38 -3.14 -11.50
N GLY A 46 9.85 -1.89 -11.43
CA GLY A 46 10.05 -1.07 -12.63
C GLY A 46 9.99 0.44 -12.43
N LEU A 47 9.58 0.95 -11.26
CA LEU A 47 9.50 2.41 -11.03
C LEU A 47 10.85 3.08 -10.76
N ARG A 48 11.94 2.31 -10.77
CA ARG A 48 13.30 2.83 -10.57
C ARG A 48 14.03 2.90 -11.91
N PRO A 49 14.70 4.03 -12.22
CA PRO A 49 15.59 4.08 -13.36
C PRO A 49 16.71 3.05 -13.20
N GLY A 50 17.10 2.41 -14.31
CA GLY A 50 18.31 1.58 -14.34
C GLY A 50 19.55 2.39 -13.96
N PRO A 51 20.65 1.74 -13.51
CA PRO A 51 21.79 2.42 -12.89
C PRO A 51 22.41 3.50 -13.77
N ALA A 52 22.56 3.24 -15.08
CA ALA A 52 23.11 4.22 -16.03
C ALA A 52 22.23 5.46 -16.18
N LEU A 53 20.90 5.29 -16.21
CA LEU A 53 19.95 6.41 -16.28
C LEU A 53 19.89 7.15 -14.94
N ALA A 54 19.93 6.43 -13.82
CA ALA A 54 19.93 7.03 -12.49
C ALA A 54 21.15 7.93 -12.26
N LEU A 55 22.36 7.45 -12.62
CA LEU A 55 23.59 8.23 -12.54
C LEU A 55 23.53 9.48 -13.41
N TYR A 56 23.00 9.37 -14.62
CA TYR A 56 22.81 10.52 -15.50
C TYR A 56 21.81 11.53 -14.92
N LEU A 57 20.65 11.08 -14.44
CA LEU A 57 19.64 11.96 -13.85
C LEU A 57 20.16 12.65 -12.58
N ALA A 58 21.08 12.04 -11.84
CA ALA A 58 21.71 12.64 -10.66
C ALA A 58 22.59 13.85 -11.05
N SER A 59 23.31 13.77 -12.16
CA SER A 59 24.17 14.84 -12.68
C SER A 59 23.52 15.73 -13.73
N TYR A 60 22.27 15.45 -14.13
CA TYR A 60 21.59 16.18 -15.18
C TYR A 60 21.48 17.69 -14.87
N ARG A 61 21.83 18.48 -15.88
CA ARG A 61 21.74 19.95 -15.90
C ARG A 61 21.17 20.36 -17.26
N PRO A 62 20.11 21.19 -17.29
CA PRO A 62 19.61 21.75 -18.55
C PRO A 62 20.73 22.47 -19.32
N GLY A 63 20.84 22.22 -20.62
CA GLY A 63 21.92 22.75 -21.47
C GLY A 63 23.23 21.97 -21.42
N GLY A 64 23.29 20.86 -20.67
CA GLY A 64 24.49 20.04 -20.50
C GLY A 64 24.78 19.10 -21.67
N PHE A 65 25.56 18.04 -21.41
CA PHE A 65 25.87 17.01 -22.40
C PHE A 65 24.61 16.33 -22.93
N ALA A 66 24.62 15.96 -24.21
CA ALA A 66 23.51 15.22 -24.82
C ALA A 66 23.38 13.83 -24.17
N PRO A 67 22.17 13.40 -23.77
CA PRO A 67 21.95 12.04 -23.32
C PRO A 67 22.20 11.06 -24.46
N SER A 68 22.69 9.87 -24.15
CA SER A 68 22.88 8.81 -25.15
C SER A 68 21.54 8.27 -25.66
N ALA A 69 21.53 7.67 -26.85
CA ALA A 69 20.33 7.05 -27.42
C ALA A 69 19.73 5.98 -26.48
N ALA A 70 20.58 5.22 -25.78
CA ALA A 70 20.15 4.24 -24.80
C ALA A 70 19.47 4.88 -23.58
N GLN A 71 19.97 6.02 -23.10
CA GLN A 71 19.35 6.78 -22.00
C GLN A 71 17.99 7.37 -22.42
N LEU A 72 17.89 7.88 -23.64
CA LEU A 72 16.64 8.39 -24.20
C LEU A 72 15.59 7.28 -24.36
N ALA A 73 15.98 6.12 -24.87
CA ALA A 73 15.10 4.96 -24.96
C ALA A 73 14.61 4.51 -23.57
N ALA A 74 15.52 4.37 -22.60
CA ALA A 74 15.17 3.99 -21.24
C ALA A 74 14.21 5.00 -20.58
N ALA A 75 14.44 6.30 -20.77
CA ALA A 75 13.57 7.34 -20.23
C ALA A 75 12.20 7.39 -20.90
N THR A 76 12.14 7.17 -22.22
CA THR A 76 10.88 7.12 -22.96
C THR A 76 10.01 5.96 -22.50
N THR A 77 10.63 4.82 -22.16
CA THR A 77 9.92 3.66 -21.61
C THR A 77 9.49 3.88 -20.15
N LEU A 78 10.36 4.48 -19.32
CA LEU A 78 10.12 4.61 -17.89
C LEU A 78 9.10 5.70 -17.54
N LEU A 79 9.16 6.85 -18.20
CA LEU A 79 8.33 8.01 -17.86
C LEU A 79 6.82 7.68 -17.81
N PRO A 80 6.19 7.06 -18.82
CA PRO A 80 4.74 6.80 -18.77
C PRO A 80 4.36 5.85 -17.62
N VAL A 81 5.19 4.85 -17.31
CA VAL A 81 4.97 3.95 -16.18
C VAL A 81 5.02 4.71 -14.84
N LEU A 82 5.99 5.62 -14.72
CA LEU A 82 6.14 6.46 -13.54
C LEU A 82 4.99 7.47 -13.41
N GLU A 83 4.56 8.07 -14.51
CA GLU A 83 3.41 8.99 -14.53
C GLU A 83 2.12 8.30 -14.13
N GLN A 84 1.91 7.07 -14.60
CA GLN A 84 0.77 6.26 -14.18
C GLN A 84 0.81 5.96 -12.67
N ALA A 85 1.99 5.63 -12.12
CA ALA A 85 2.13 5.38 -10.69
C ALA A 85 2.04 6.66 -9.83
N LEU A 86 2.27 7.83 -10.43
CA LEU A 86 2.09 9.13 -9.78
C LEU A 86 0.65 9.64 -9.89
N ALA A 87 -0.23 8.95 -10.61
CA ALA A 87 -1.66 9.26 -10.58
C ALA A 87 -2.27 8.80 -9.25
N PRO A 88 -3.25 9.54 -8.69
CA PRO A 88 -4.01 9.09 -7.53
C PRO A 88 -4.76 7.78 -7.80
N LEU A 89 -4.91 6.94 -6.78
CA LEU A 89 -5.79 5.77 -6.86
C LEU A 89 -7.26 6.18 -6.77
N PRO A 90 -8.18 5.36 -7.32
CA PRO A 90 -9.62 5.54 -7.07
C PRO A 90 -9.93 5.54 -5.57
N GLU A 91 -10.83 6.42 -5.14
CA GLU A 91 -11.20 6.56 -3.73
C GLU A 91 -11.62 5.24 -3.05
N PRO A 92 -12.41 4.34 -3.68
CA PRO A 92 -12.76 3.07 -3.07
C PRO A 92 -11.53 2.20 -2.73
N THR A 93 -10.49 2.28 -3.55
CA THR A 93 -9.23 1.56 -3.33
C THR A 93 -8.46 2.19 -2.17
N VAL A 94 -8.32 3.52 -2.16
CA VAL A 94 -7.66 4.27 -1.07
C VAL A 94 -8.36 4.00 0.26
N ARG A 95 -9.69 3.94 0.25
CA ARG A 95 -10.51 3.59 1.42
C ARG A 95 -10.11 2.22 1.97
N THR A 96 -10.12 1.17 1.16
CA THR A 96 -9.72 -0.18 1.61
C THR A 96 -8.33 -0.16 2.25
N TYR A 97 -7.34 0.45 1.59
CA TYR A 97 -5.98 0.58 2.14
C TYR A 97 -5.92 1.28 3.49
N LEU A 98 -6.64 2.39 3.63
CA LEU A 98 -6.63 3.17 4.84
C LEU A 98 -7.36 2.48 5.98
N TYR A 99 -8.43 1.73 5.70
CA TYR A 99 -9.08 0.91 6.72
C TYR A 99 -8.13 -0.18 7.22
N ASP A 100 -7.48 -0.94 6.32
CA ASP A 100 -6.53 -1.98 6.70
C ASP A 100 -5.35 -1.39 7.51
N LEU A 101 -4.76 -0.29 7.02
CA LEU A 101 -3.67 0.40 7.71
C LEU A 101 -4.10 0.95 9.08
N ALA A 102 -5.27 1.57 9.16
CA ALA A 102 -5.77 2.13 10.40
C ALA A 102 -6.09 1.03 11.42
N GLU A 103 -6.61 -0.12 10.99
CA GLU A 103 -6.82 -1.27 11.88
C GLU A 103 -5.48 -1.79 12.43
N MET A 104 -4.46 -1.94 11.59
CA MET A 104 -3.13 -2.38 12.02
C MET A 104 -2.48 -1.38 13.01
N LEU A 105 -2.57 -0.08 12.72
CA LEU A 105 -2.06 0.97 13.61
C LEU A 105 -2.82 1.00 14.94
N ASN A 106 -4.16 0.89 14.89
CA ASN A 106 -5.01 0.91 16.08
C ASN A 106 -4.78 -0.33 16.97
N ALA A 107 -4.51 -1.49 16.38
CA ALA A 107 -4.18 -2.70 17.13
C ALA A 107 -2.83 -2.59 17.88
N GLY A 108 -1.90 -1.77 17.39
CA GLY A 108 -0.58 -1.59 17.99
C GLY A 108 -0.51 -0.60 19.15
N VAL A 109 -1.55 0.19 19.41
CA VAL A 109 -1.53 1.21 20.47
C VAL A 109 -2.09 0.68 21.79
N ALA A 110 -1.58 1.21 22.91
CA ALA A 110 -1.99 0.77 24.26
C ALA A 110 -3.48 1.03 24.59
N ASN A 111 -4.10 2.04 23.95
CA ASN A 111 -5.51 2.38 24.10
C ASN A 111 -6.17 2.48 22.72
N PRO A 112 -6.60 1.34 22.14
CA PRO A 112 -7.20 1.31 20.81
C PRO A 112 -8.53 2.08 20.80
N LEU A 113 -8.80 2.75 19.69
CA LEU A 113 -10.08 3.38 19.46
C LEU A 113 -11.20 2.34 19.33
N PRO A 114 -12.41 2.64 19.83
CA PRO A 114 -13.59 1.85 19.52
C PRO A 114 -13.98 1.98 18.05
N GLY A 115 -14.69 0.98 17.52
CA GLY A 115 -14.97 0.85 16.09
C GLY A 115 -15.64 2.07 15.44
N THR A 116 -16.54 2.76 16.13
CA THR A 116 -17.19 3.98 15.60
C THR A 116 -16.21 5.15 15.49
N ALA A 117 -15.35 5.36 16.49
CA ALA A 117 -14.34 6.40 16.48
C ALA A 117 -13.24 6.13 15.43
N LEU A 118 -12.85 4.85 15.27
CA LEU A 118 -11.96 4.43 14.20
C LEU A 118 -12.57 4.71 12.82
N GLY A 119 -13.85 4.38 12.62
CA GLY A 119 -14.56 4.65 11.37
C GLY A 119 -14.57 6.13 10.99
N LEU A 120 -14.86 7.03 11.94
CA LEU A 120 -14.81 8.48 11.70
C LEU A 120 -13.40 8.96 11.34
N ARG A 121 -12.36 8.41 11.98
CA ARG A 121 -10.96 8.71 11.62
C ARG A 121 -10.64 8.22 10.22
N CYS A 122 -11.02 7.00 9.84
CA CYS A 122 -10.81 6.50 8.48
C CYS A 122 -11.45 7.40 7.43
N MET A 123 -12.66 7.92 7.67
CA MET A 123 -13.30 8.89 6.75
C MET A 123 -12.47 10.17 6.56
N ALA A 124 -11.93 10.72 7.66
CA ALA A 124 -11.05 11.89 7.58
C ALA A 124 -9.74 11.57 6.84
N LEU A 125 -9.15 10.41 7.08
CA LEU A 125 -7.95 9.94 6.38
C LEU A 125 -8.20 9.77 4.87
N VAL A 126 -9.34 9.19 4.48
CA VAL A 126 -9.71 9.02 3.06
C VAL A 126 -9.76 10.37 2.35
N ALA A 127 -10.45 11.35 2.94
CA ALA A 127 -10.53 12.69 2.37
C ALA A 127 -9.15 13.36 2.26
N ALA A 128 -8.31 13.24 3.30
CA ALA A 128 -6.99 13.86 3.32
C ALA A 128 -5.97 13.21 2.37
N CYS A 129 -6.06 11.89 2.20
CA CYS A 129 -5.13 11.10 1.40
C CYS A 129 -5.58 10.90 -0.05
N ALA A 130 -6.79 11.32 -0.43
CA ALA A 130 -7.32 11.21 -1.79
C ALA A 130 -6.37 11.70 -2.91
N PRO A 131 -5.59 12.80 -2.76
CA PRO A 131 -4.70 13.25 -3.83
C PRO A 131 -3.36 12.49 -3.88
N LEU A 132 -3.09 11.57 -2.97
CA LEU A 132 -1.79 10.90 -2.89
C LEU A 132 -1.63 9.87 -4.01
N PRO A 133 -0.42 9.79 -4.61
CA PRO A 133 -0.18 8.95 -5.79
C PRO A 133 -0.21 7.46 -5.48
N ALA A 134 -0.52 6.63 -6.47
CA ALA A 134 -0.56 5.17 -6.35
C ALA A 134 0.72 4.55 -5.77
N VAL A 135 1.88 5.14 -6.08
CA VAL A 135 3.20 4.64 -5.67
C VAL A 135 3.41 4.52 -4.15
N VAL A 136 2.63 5.22 -3.32
CA VAL A 136 2.80 5.17 -1.86
C VAL A 136 1.97 4.08 -1.18
N TRP A 137 1.10 3.40 -1.94
CA TRP A 137 0.17 2.40 -1.40
C TRP A 137 0.71 0.98 -1.59
N ASP A 138 1.91 0.72 -1.03
CA ASP A 138 2.56 -0.58 -1.08
C ASP A 138 2.84 -1.16 0.31
N SER A 139 3.11 -2.47 0.37
CA SER A 139 3.36 -3.16 1.64
C SER A 139 4.64 -2.68 2.33
N ALA A 140 5.61 -2.13 1.61
CA ALA A 140 6.81 -1.56 2.21
C ALA A 140 6.46 -0.31 3.01
N THR A 141 5.67 0.58 2.43
CA THR A 141 5.15 1.79 3.05
C THR A 141 4.29 1.48 4.26
N THR A 142 3.44 0.45 4.19
CA THR A 142 2.68 -0.05 5.35
C THR A 142 3.60 -0.46 6.50
N ARG A 143 4.61 -1.29 6.24
CA ARG A 143 5.55 -1.74 7.29
C ARG A 143 6.31 -0.58 7.91
N GLU A 144 6.73 0.38 7.09
CA GLU A 144 7.42 1.57 7.57
C GLU A 144 6.50 2.47 8.38
N ALA A 145 5.23 2.62 8.00
CA ALA A 145 4.24 3.37 8.78
C ALA A 145 4.04 2.75 10.17
N LEU A 146 3.92 1.41 10.24
CA LEU A 146 3.78 0.67 11.52
C LEU A 146 5.01 0.83 12.43
N ALA A 147 6.22 0.93 11.84
CA ALA A 147 7.43 1.20 12.60
C ALA A 147 7.58 2.68 13.01
N HIS A 148 7.05 3.60 12.20
CA HIS A 148 7.18 5.04 12.40
C HIS A 148 6.20 5.59 13.45
N PHE A 149 4.93 5.18 13.38
CA PHE A 149 3.88 5.72 14.22
C PHE A 149 3.70 4.92 15.52
N ARG A 150 4.14 5.52 16.64
CA ARG A 150 3.94 4.96 17.99
C ARG A 150 2.53 5.18 18.54
N PHE A 151 1.83 6.17 18.01
CA PHE A 151 0.45 6.50 18.33
C PHE A 151 -0.36 6.53 17.04
N PHE A 152 -1.68 6.47 17.15
CA PHE A 152 -2.54 6.62 15.98
C PHE A 152 -2.33 8.02 15.38
N PRO A 153 -1.86 8.13 14.13
CA PRO A 153 -1.48 9.41 13.55
C PRO A 153 -2.70 10.29 13.25
N SER A 154 -2.50 11.60 13.29
CA SER A 154 -3.41 12.56 12.68
C SER A 154 -3.39 12.42 11.15
N ALA A 155 -4.42 12.96 10.49
CA ALA A 155 -4.49 12.97 9.03
C ALA A 155 -3.30 13.71 8.39
N ALA A 156 -2.89 14.83 8.99
CA ALA A 156 -1.75 15.61 8.50
C ALA A 156 -0.43 14.84 8.61
N GLU A 157 -0.21 14.12 9.71
CA GLU A 157 0.99 13.29 9.90
C GLU A 157 1.05 12.15 8.89
N LEU A 158 -0.07 11.46 8.64
CA LEU A 158 -0.10 10.39 7.64
C LEU A 158 0.12 10.93 6.23
N VAL A 159 -0.51 12.05 5.87
CA VAL A 159 -0.31 12.69 4.57
C VAL A 159 1.15 13.12 4.39
N ALA A 160 1.76 13.75 5.41
CA ALA A 160 3.16 14.17 5.35
C ALA A 160 4.10 12.97 5.17
N PHE A 161 3.87 11.88 5.91
CA PHE A 161 4.63 10.64 5.79
C PHE A 161 4.54 10.06 4.37
N LEU A 162 3.34 9.91 3.82
CA LEU A 162 3.14 9.35 2.49
C LEU A 162 3.68 10.28 1.39
N ALA A 163 3.46 11.58 1.49
CA ALA A 163 3.97 12.56 0.53
C ALA A 163 5.51 12.58 0.48
N ALA A 164 6.18 12.44 1.63
CA ALA A 164 7.63 12.33 1.69
C ALA A 164 8.15 11.12 0.89
N ARG A 165 7.39 10.00 0.89
CA ARG A 165 7.72 8.81 0.09
C ARG A 165 7.47 8.97 -1.40
N ALA A 166 6.47 9.78 -1.78
CA ALA A 166 6.22 10.10 -3.18
C ALA A 166 7.28 11.06 -3.77
N ALA A 167 7.92 11.89 -2.94
CA ALA A 167 8.80 12.97 -3.40
C ALA A 167 9.95 12.50 -4.34
N PRO A 168 10.68 11.40 -4.08
CA PRO A 168 11.70 10.91 -4.99
C PRO A 168 11.16 10.52 -6.37
N HIS A 169 9.94 9.99 -6.43
CA HIS A 169 9.28 9.60 -7.68
C HIS A 169 8.87 10.83 -8.50
N HIS A 170 8.27 11.84 -7.85
CA HIS A 170 8.00 13.13 -8.49
C HIS A 170 9.27 13.79 -9.03
N GLY A 171 10.34 13.83 -8.22
CA GLY A 171 11.63 14.38 -8.64
C GLY A 171 12.20 13.67 -9.85
N THR A 172 12.10 12.34 -9.89
CA THR A 172 12.55 11.53 -11.04
C THR A 172 11.72 11.83 -12.29
N ALA A 173 10.38 11.88 -12.18
CA ALA A 173 9.49 12.17 -13.30
C ALA A 173 9.76 13.55 -13.90
N VAL A 174 9.95 14.57 -13.06
CA VAL A 174 10.30 15.93 -13.50
C VAL A 174 11.62 15.94 -14.29
N ARG A 175 12.66 15.29 -13.78
CA ARG A 175 13.96 15.22 -14.48
C ARG A 175 13.85 14.49 -15.82
N LEU A 176 13.11 13.38 -15.87
CA LEU A 176 12.86 12.65 -17.12
C LEU A 176 12.14 13.50 -18.16
N ARG A 177 11.10 14.26 -17.75
CA ARG A 177 10.38 15.18 -18.64
C ARG A 177 11.29 16.24 -19.22
N LEU A 178 12.11 16.88 -18.38
CA LEU A 178 13.07 17.91 -18.80
C LEU A 178 14.07 17.34 -19.80
N MET A 179 14.66 16.18 -19.49
CA MET A 179 15.63 15.52 -20.37
C MET A 179 15.03 15.19 -21.75
N LEU A 180 13.81 14.63 -21.79
CA LEU A 180 13.13 14.28 -23.05
C LEU A 180 12.70 15.52 -23.84
N ALA A 181 12.26 16.59 -23.16
CA ALA A 181 11.91 17.85 -23.80
C ALA A 181 13.13 18.50 -24.46
N GLU A 182 14.27 18.52 -23.76
CA GLU A 182 15.53 19.07 -24.27
C GLU A 182 16.04 18.27 -25.48
N ALA A 183 15.99 16.94 -25.43
CA ALA A 183 16.38 16.09 -26.56
C ALA A 183 15.56 16.38 -27.82
N ARG A 184 14.24 16.57 -27.68
CA ARG A 184 13.34 16.96 -28.78
C ARG A 184 13.65 18.33 -29.34
N HIS A 185 14.05 19.28 -28.47
CA HIS A 185 14.45 20.60 -28.91
C HIS A 185 15.71 20.54 -29.77
N ARG A 186 16.71 19.75 -29.38
CA ARG A 186 17.97 19.59 -30.13
C ARG A 186 17.78 18.94 -31.50
N THR A 187 16.79 18.04 -31.66
CA THR A 187 16.49 17.42 -32.96
C THR A 187 15.77 18.36 -33.94
N ARG A 188 15.28 19.51 -33.49
CA ARG A 188 14.54 20.48 -34.32
C ARG A 188 15.37 21.72 -34.69
N ALA A 189 16.49 21.94 -34.00
CA ALA A 189 17.45 23.01 -34.27
C ALA A 189 18.49 22.51 -35.28
#